data_AF-A0A954HI25-F1
#
_entry.id   AF-A0A954HI25-F1
#
_cell.length_a   1.000
_cell.length_b   1.000
_cell.length_c   1.000
_cell.angle_alpha   90.00
_cell.angle_beta   90.00
_cell.angle_gamma   90.00
#
_symmetry.space_group_name_H-M   'P 1'
#
loop_
_entity.id
_entity.type
_entity.pdbx_description
1 polymer ?
#
loop_
_entity_poly.entity_id
_entity_poly.type
_entity_poly.pdbx_seq_one_letter_code
_entity_poly.pdbx_strand_id
1 'polypeptide(L)'
;DQTSTAYMRAAQQSGIPTAFIVGRDGKVQWIGHPARMEEPLAKIVEGNWDLELARAELVKQQQMKAASRQFSVLMRAQDWDGALAVLDELETLFGEDQADSIKNARLNVLDNAGRTEEAGKLRAEMITAAWDNPQQLNAIAWGIVAGRGEKDLDSAMKAAQRAVELTESKEGATLDTLARVYFLKQDLDTALELQAKAFELEPENRTIKASFEMYKRAIEAAKAVEGKEAVPEKE
;
A
#
# COMPACT_ATOMS: atom_id res chain seq x y z
N ASP A 1 -4.95 39.01 15.77
CA ASP A 1 -5.50 37.85 16.50
C ASP A 1 -6.99 37.59 16.22
N GLN A 2 -7.83 38.63 16.12
CA GLN A 2 -9.27 38.50 15.83
C GLN A 2 -9.58 37.80 14.49
N THR A 3 -8.88 38.13 13.40
CA THR A 3 -9.11 37.50 12.08
C THR A 3 -8.82 35.99 12.09
N SER A 4 -7.73 35.57 12.72
CA SER A 4 -7.39 34.14 12.83
C SER A 4 -8.43 33.38 13.67
N THR A 5 -8.89 33.98 14.77
CA THR A 5 -9.93 33.36 15.60
C THR A 5 -11.27 33.29 14.86
N ALA A 6 -11.69 34.36 14.20
CA ALA A 6 -12.98 34.46 13.51
C ALA A 6 -13.08 33.59 12.24
N TYR A 7 -11.96 33.36 11.55
CA TYR A 7 -11.95 32.57 10.30
C TYR A 7 -11.28 31.21 10.49
N MET A 8 -9.99 31.18 10.81
CA MET A 8 -9.20 29.95 10.84
C MET A 8 -9.65 29.00 11.96
N ARG A 9 -9.71 29.50 13.21
CA ARG A 9 -10.13 28.65 14.35
C ARG A 9 -11.59 28.25 14.25
N ALA A 10 -12.47 29.18 13.86
CA ALA A 10 -13.90 28.90 13.66
C ALA A 10 -14.14 27.81 12.60
N ALA A 11 -13.37 27.81 11.51
CA ALA A 11 -13.43 26.79 10.46
C ALA A 11 -12.59 25.53 10.75
N GLN A 12 -12.01 25.41 11.96
CA GLN A 12 -11.08 24.33 12.35
C GLN A 12 -9.89 24.16 11.39
N GLN A 13 -9.47 25.24 10.72
CA GLN A 13 -8.33 25.24 9.83
C GLN A 13 -7.04 25.56 10.57
N SER A 14 -6.09 24.63 10.48
CA SER A 14 -4.74 24.77 11.05
C SER A 14 -3.63 24.69 9.98
N GLY A 15 -3.99 24.52 8.71
CA GLY A 15 -3.04 24.38 7.60
C GLY A 15 -2.71 25.73 6.98
N ILE A 16 -1.45 25.94 6.58
CA ILE A 16 -1.01 27.15 5.87
C ILE A 16 -0.31 26.69 4.58
N PRO A 17 -0.57 27.33 3.43
CA PRO A 17 -1.50 28.45 3.21
C PRO A 17 -2.98 28.00 3.14
N THR A 18 -3.90 28.86 3.58
CA THR A 18 -5.36 28.67 3.50
C THR A 18 -6.02 29.94 2.98
N ALA A 19 -6.96 29.79 2.05
CA ALA A 19 -7.77 30.86 1.47
C ALA A 19 -9.26 30.59 1.69
N PHE A 20 -10.04 31.67 1.64
CA PHE A 20 -11.49 31.68 1.76
C PHE A 20 -12.08 32.39 0.54
N ILE A 21 -13.13 31.84 -0.05
CA ILE A 21 -13.96 32.56 -1.01
C ILE A 21 -15.22 33.01 -0.29
N VAL A 22 -15.48 34.31 -0.28
CA VAL A 22 -16.67 34.92 0.30
C VAL A 22 -17.61 35.33 -0.83
N GLY A 23 -18.84 34.82 -0.81
CA GLY A 23 -19.87 35.11 -1.80
C GLY A 23 -20.43 36.51 -1.66
N ARG A 24 -21.23 36.93 -2.65
CA ARG A 24 -21.90 38.25 -2.66
C ARG A 24 -22.89 38.44 -1.51
N ASP A 25 -23.36 37.35 -0.93
CA ASP A 25 -24.22 37.29 0.25
C ASP A 25 -23.43 37.41 1.57
N GLY A 26 -22.11 37.63 1.51
CA GLY A 26 -21.22 37.75 2.65
C GLY A 26 -20.91 36.42 3.34
N LYS A 27 -21.40 35.28 2.82
CA LYS A 27 -21.14 33.96 3.38
C LYS A 27 -19.88 33.35 2.78
N VAL A 28 -19.16 32.58 3.58
CA VAL A 28 -18.05 31.77 3.08
C VAL A 28 -18.60 30.65 2.21
N GLN A 29 -18.19 30.63 0.95
CA GLN A 29 -18.60 29.66 -0.05
C GLN A 29 -17.60 28.50 -0.16
N TRP A 30 -16.31 28.75 0.12
CA TRP A 30 -15.25 27.75 0.06
C TRP A 30 -14.08 28.09 0.99
N ILE A 31 -13.41 27.07 1.50
CA ILE A 31 -12.22 27.16 2.34
C ILE A 31 -11.23 26.08 1.91
N GLY A 32 -9.97 26.44 1.65
CA GLY A 32 -8.97 25.44 1.27
C GLY A 32 -7.61 26.00 0.88
N HIS A 33 -6.77 25.14 0.32
CA HIS A 33 -5.43 25.53 -0.14
C HIS A 33 -5.52 26.39 -1.41
N PRO A 34 -4.86 27.56 -1.50
CA PRO A 34 -4.97 28.48 -2.64
C PRO A 34 -4.74 27.85 -4.01
N ALA A 35 -3.85 26.87 -4.13
CA ALA A 35 -3.61 26.15 -5.39
C ALA A 35 -4.84 25.40 -5.95
N ARG A 36 -5.87 25.15 -5.13
CA ARG A 36 -7.13 24.49 -5.53
C ARG A 36 -8.31 25.46 -5.60
N MET A 37 -8.05 26.77 -5.54
CA MET A 37 -9.09 27.80 -5.45
C MET A 37 -9.77 28.10 -6.79
N GLU A 38 -9.06 27.90 -7.90
CA GLU A 38 -9.49 28.34 -9.24
C GLU A 38 -10.84 27.74 -9.64
N GLU A 39 -10.98 26.41 -9.54
CA GLU A 39 -12.20 25.71 -9.92
C GLU A 39 -13.42 26.10 -9.05
N PRO A 40 -13.35 26.10 -7.70
CA PRO A 40 -14.41 26.64 -6.85
C PRO A 40 -14.79 28.08 -7.20
N LEU A 41 -13.80 28.95 -7.43
CA LEU A 41 -14.05 30.36 -7.76
C LEU A 41 -14.82 30.50 -9.08
N ALA A 42 -14.43 29.77 -10.12
CA ALA A 42 -15.12 29.77 -11.41
C ALA A 42 -16.59 29.33 -11.24
N LYS A 43 -16.83 28.20 -10.57
CA LYS A 43 -18.21 27.70 -10.33
C LYS A 43 -19.06 28.68 -9.54
N ILE A 44 -18.49 29.36 -8.55
CA ILE A 44 -19.19 30.39 -7.76
C ILE A 44 -19.57 31.59 -8.63
N VAL A 45 -18.65 32.07 -9.47
CA VAL A 45 -18.91 33.20 -10.38
C VAL A 45 -19.97 32.87 -11.42
N GLU A 46 -19.96 31.63 -11.94
CA GLU A 46 -20.94 31.12 -12.90
C GLU A 46 -22.31 30.79 -12.28
N GLY A 47 -22.41 30.74 -10.95
CA GLY A 47 -23.66 30.38 -10.25
C GLY A 47 -23.94 28.88 -10.19
N ASN A 48 -22.95 28.04 -10.52
CA ASN A 48 -23.04 26.56 -10.52
C ASN A 48 -22.44 25.92 -9.26
N TRP A 49 -22.25 26.71 -8.19
CA TRP A 49 -21.65 26.24 -6.95
C TRP A 49 -22.67 25.58 -6.03
N ASP A 50 -22.47 24.28 -5.75
CA ASP A 50 -23.22 23.57 -4.73
C ASP A 50 -22.53 23.70 -3.37
N LEU A 51 -23.06 24.60 -2.54
CA LEU A 51 -22.53 24.87 -1.22
C LEU A 51 -22.72 23.70 -0.24
N GLU A 52 -23.81 22.93 -0.36
CA GLU A 52 -24.09 21.81 0.53
C GLU A 52 -23.14 20.65 0.23
N LEU A 53 -22.91 20.35 -1.05
CA LEU A 53 -21.90 19.39 -1.47
C LEU A 53 -20.50 19.80 -1.02
N ALA A 54 -20.14 21.07 -1.19
CA ALA A 54 -18.82 21.58 -0.77
C ALA A 54 -18.60 21.48 0.75
N ARG A 55 -19.65 21.71 1.55
CA ARG A 55 -19.61 21.53 3.01
C ARG A 55 -19.43 20.06 3.38
N ALA A 56 -20.20 19.16 2.75
CA ALA A 56 -20.08 17.73 3.00
C ALA A 56 -18.66 17.22 2.70
N GLU A 57 -18.08 17.64 1.58
CA GLU A 57 -16.71 17.27 1.20
C GLU A 57 -15.67 17.83 2.18
N LEU A 58 -15.84 19.06 2.65
CA LEU A 58 -14.95 19.64 3.66
C LEU A 58 -15.00 18.85 4.99
N VAL A 59 -16.20 18.45 5.43
CA VAL A 59 -16.37 17.63 6.64
C VAL A 59 -15.72 16.26 6.46
N LYS A 60 -15.93 15.60 5.31
CA LYS A 60 -15.25 14.33 4.93
C LYS A 60 -13.73 14.47 4.99
N GLN A 61 -13.17 15.54 4.43
CA GLN A 61 -11.73 15.81 4.49
C GLN A 61 -11.22 16.07 5.92
N GLN A 62 -11.98 16.77 6.76
CA GLN A 62 -11.61 17.02 8.15
C GLN A 62 -11.63 15.74 8.98
N GLN A 63 -12.65 14.89 8.82
CA GLN A 63 -12.75 13.58 9.46
C GLN A 63 -11.60 12.67 9.03
N MET A 64 -11.31 12.58 7.73
CA MET A 64 -10.16 11.83 7.21
C MET A 64 -8.84 12.27 7.84
N LYS A 65 -8.62 13.58 7.95
CA LYS A 65 -7.41 14.14 8.54
C LYS A 65 -7.31 13.86 10.04
N ALA A 66 -8.43 13.94 10.75
CA ALA A 66 -8.50 13.62 12.18
C ALA A 66 -8.21 12.13 12.43
N ALA A 67 -8.89 11.24 11.71
CA ALA A 67 -8.69 9.81 11.76
C ALA A 67 -7.25 9.42 11.39
N SER A 68 -6.69 10.01 10.33
CA SER A 68 -5.29 9.76 9.93
C SER A 68 -4.29 10.17 11.03
N ARG A 69 -4.55 11.28 11.73
CA ARG A 69 -3.72 11.72 12.87
C ARG A 69 -3.85 10.75 14.05
N GLN A 70 -5.07 10.35 14.37
CA GLN A 70 -5.34 9.41 15.46
C GLN A 70 -4.72 8.04 15.17
N PHE A 71 -4.94 7.49 13.98
CA PHE A 71 -4.30 6.27 13.50
C PHE A 71 -2.78 6.33 13.64
N SER A 72 -2.16 7.44 13.21
CA SER A 72 -0.70 7.63 13.35
C SER A 72 -0.23 7.66 14.81
N VAL A 73 -1.03 8.21 15.73
CA VAL A 73 -0.72 8.21 17.17
C VAL A 73 -0.79 6.79 17.73
N LEU A 74 -1.86 6.06 17.40
CA LEU A 74 -2.10 4.69 17.87
C LEU A 74 -1.03 3.72 17.34
N MET A 75 -0.67 3.83 16.05
CA MET A 75 0.42 3.05 15.46
C MET A 75 1.76 3.27 16.17
N ARG A 76 2.08 4.52 16.53
CA ARG A 76 3.31 4.82 17.30
C ARG A 76 3.26 4.32 18.74
N ALA A 77 2.07 4.35 19.34
CA ALA A 77 1.82 3.81 20.67
C ALA A 77 1.73 2.27 20.69
N GLN A 78 1.77 1.62 19.51
CA GLN A 78 1.52 0.19 19.33
C GLN A 78 0.15 -0.26 19.87
N ASP A 79 -0.82 0.66 19.88
CA ASP A 79 -2.21 0.37 20.20
C ASP A 79 -2.92 -0.14 18.94
N TRP A 80 -2.74 -1.44 18.70
CA TRP A 80 -3.23 -2.10 17.49
C TRP A 80 -4.75 -2.19 17.45
N ASP A 81 -5.39 -2.49 18.58
CA ASP A 81 -6.85 -2.57 18.65
C ASP A 81 -7.50 -1.19 18.45
N GLY A 82 -6.93 -0.14 19.04
CA GLY A 82 -7.35 1.22 18.78
C GLY A 82 -7.17 1.60 17.31
N ALA A 83 -6.04 1.25 16.69
CA ALA A 83 -5.79 1.53 15.28
C ALA A 83 -6.78 0.82 14.36
N LEU A 84 -7.14 -0.44 14.66
CA LEU A 84 -8.16 -1.18 13.93
C LEU A 84 -9.54 -0.53 14.07
N ALA A 85 -9.93 -0.09 15.26
CA ALA A 85 -11.20 0.59 15.47
C ALA A 85 -11.33 1.89 14.65
N VAL A 86 -10.23 2.64 14.49
CA VAL A 86 -10.21 3.83 13.59
C VAL A 86 -10.43 3.43 12.13
N LEU A 87 -9.87 2.30 11.68
CA LEU A 87 -10.09 1.82 10.31
C LEU A 87 -11.53 1.37 10.08
N ASP A 88 -12.18 0.78 11.08
CA ASP A 88 -13.60 0.39 11.00
C ASP A 88 -14.52 1.61 10.91
N GLU A 89 -14.21 2.69 11.65
CA GLU A 89 -14.91 3.98 11.52
C GLU A 89 -14.71 4.59 10.13
N LEU A 90 -13.46 4.59 9.63
CA LEU A 90 -13.15 5.08 8.28
C LEU A 90 -13.90 4.29 7.20
N GLU A 91 -14.00 2.97 7.33
CA GLU A 91 -14.74 2.12 6.39
C GLU A 91 -16.23 2.45 6.38
N THR A 92 -16.80 2.68 7.57
CA THR A 92 -18.21 3.09 7.72
C THR A 92 -18.49 4.46 7.11
N LEU A 93 -17.57 5.42 7.26
CA LEU A 93 -17.75 6.80 6.78
C LEU A 93 -17.52 6.94 5.27
N PHE A 94 -16.61 6.16 4.69
CA PHE A 94 -16.12 6.39 3.33
C PHE A 94 -16.40 5.26 2.35
N GLY A 95 -16.81 4.08 2.83
CA GLY A 95 -17.27 2.98 1.98
C GLY A 95 -16.26 2.56 0.92
N GLU A 96 -16.79 2.18 -0.26
CA GLU A 96 -16.03 1.58 -1.36
C GLU A 96 -14.90 2.48 -1.91
N ASP A 97 -15.05 3.81 -1.88
CA ASP A 97 -14.07 4.77 -2.41
C ASP A 97 -12.64 4.56 -1.85
N GLN A 98 -12.55 4.05 -0.62
CA GLN A 98 -11.29 3.84 0.10
C GLN A 98 -11.10 2.42 0.61
N ALA A 99 -11.91 1.46 0.14
CA ALA A 99 -11.85 0.09 0.62
C ALA A 99 -10.44 -0.50 0.50
N ASP A 100 -9.74 -0.27 -0.62
CA ASP A 100 -8.39 -0.81 -0.82
C ASP A 100 -7.34 -0.16 0.09
N SER A 101 -7.40 1.16 0.30
CA SER A 101 -6.44 1.84 1.18
C SER A 101 -6.64 1.43 2.65
N ILE A 102 -7.90 1.26 3.07
CA ILE A 102 -8.27 0.81 4.41
C ILE A 102 -7.84 -0.65 4.61
N LYS A 103 -8.09 -1.56 3.66
CA LYS A 103 -7.65 -2.96 3.74
C LYS A 103 -6.13 -3.07 3.85
N ASN A 104 -5.38 -2.29 3.05
CA ASN A 104 -3.91 -2.27 3.13
C ASN A 104 -3.41 -1.74 4.49
N ALA A 105 -4.04 -0.68 5.01
CA ALA A 105 -3.71 -0.17 6.34
C ALA A 105 -4.04 -1.22 7.42
N ARG A 106 -5.20 -1.87 7.35
CA ARG A 106 -5.62 -2.94 8.26
C ARG A 106 -4.63 -4.09 8.27
N LEU A 107 -4.19 -4.53 7.09
CA LEU A 107 -3.19 -5.58 6.97
C LEU A 107 -1.86 -5.19 7.64
N ASN A 108 -1.42 -3.94 7.45
CA ASN A 108 -0.23 -3.42 8.11
C ASN A 108 -0.36 -3.44 9.64
N VAL A 109 -1.52 -3.06 10.20
CA VAL A 109 -1.76 -3.16 11.65
C VAL A 109 -1.68 -4.60 12.12
N LEU A 110 -2.37 -5.52 11.44
CA LEU A 110 -2.42 -6.93 11.82
C LEU A 110 -1.02 -7.58 11.79
N ASP A 111 -0.22 -7.29 10.76
CA ASP A 111 1.15 -7.80 10.64
C ASP A 111 2.06 -7.23 11.76
N ASN A 112 1.97 -5.94 12.09
CA ASN A 112 2.73 -5.35 13.22
C ASN A 112 2.27 -5.88 14.58
N ALA A 113 0.99 -6.24 14.70
CA ALA A 113 0.41 -6.83 15.90
C ALA A 113 0.72 -8.33 16.07
N GLY A 114 1.29 -8.99 15.05
CA GLY A 114 1.48 -10.44 15.04
C GLY A 114 0.17 -11.24 14.97
N ARG A 115 -0.92 -10.63 14.48
CA ARG A 115 -2.24 -11.26 14.34
C ARG A 115 -2.32 -12.07 13.05
N THR A 116 -1.46 -13.09 12.95
CA THR A 116 -1.18 -13.84 11.71
C THR A 116 -2.43 -14.47 11.08
N GLU A 117 -3.33 -15.03 11.89
CA GLU A 117 -4.56 -15.67 11.38
C GLU A 117 -5.48 -14.64 10.69
N GLU A 118 -5.69 -13.48 11.30
CA GLU A 118 -6.54 -12.42 10.76
C GLU A 118 -5.89 -11.78 9.53
N ALA A 119 -4.58 -11.54 9.58
CA ALA A 119 -3.83 -11.06 8.43
C ALA A 119 -3.92 -12.04 7.25
N GLY A 120 -3.83 -13.35 7.52
CA GLY A 120 -3.99 -14.41 6.52
C GLY A 120 -5.38 -14.43 5.89
N LYS A 121 -6.44 -14.30 6.70
CA LYS A 121 -7.82 -14.20 6.20
C LYS A 121 -8.01 -12.99 5.28
N LEU A 122 -7.55 -11.82 5.71
CA LEU A 122 -7.64 -10.60 4.92
C LEU A 122 -6.83 -10.70 3.62
N ARG A 123 -5.63 -11.28 3.66
CA ARG A 123 -4.85 -11.58 2.44
C ARG A 123 -5.62 -12.49 1.48
N ALA A 124 -6.24 -13.55 1.98
CA ALA A 124 -7.03 -14.46 1.15
C ALA A 124 -8.19 -13.74 0.46
N GLU A 125 -8.91 -12.87 1.19
CA GLU A 125 -9.98 -12.04 0.63
C GLU A 125 -9.47 -11.08 -0.46
N MET A 126 -8.35 -10.40 -0.21
CA MET A 126 -7.72 -9.50 -1.18
C MET A 126 -7.29 -10.24 -2.45
N ILE A 127 -6.71 -11.44 -2.31
CA ILE A 127 -6.33 -12.29 -3.45
C ILE A 127 -7.55 -12.72 -4.25
N THR A 128 -8.64 -13.11 -3.57
CA THR A 128 -9.89 -13.49 -4.24
C THR A 128 -10.50 -12.30 -4.98
N ALA A 129 -10.49 -11.10 -4.40
CA ALA A 129 -10.98 -9.89 -5.07
C ALA A 129 -10.12 -9.50 -6.29
N ALA A 130 -8.81 -9.71 -6.20
CA ALA A 130 -7.86 -9.40 -7.27
C ALA A 130 -7.68 -10.55 -8.29
N TRP A 131 -8.48 -11.62 -8.24
CA TRP A 131 -8.17 -12.89 -8.90
C TRP A 131 -7.89 -12.82 -10.41
N ASP A 132 -8.47 -11.84 -11.09
CA ASP A 132 -8.30 -11.59 -12.53
C ASP A 132 -7.55 -10.27 -12.83
N ASN A 133 -6.82 -9.73 -11.85
CA ASN A 133 -6.00 -8.54 -11.98
C ASN A 133 -4.53 -8.87 -11.65
N PRO A 134 -3.68 -9.14 -12.67
CA PRO A 134 -2.29 -9.54 -12.44
C PRO A 134 -1.47 -8.48 -11.71
N GLN A 135 -1.73 -7.19 -11.96
CA GLN A 135 -1.00 -6.11 -11.30
C GLN A 135 -1.31 -6.03 -9.80
N GLN A 136 -2.58 -6.20 -9.42
CA GLN A 136 -2.96 -6.24 -8.00
C GLN A 136 -2.45 -7.49 -7.30
N LEU A 137 -2.54 -8.66 -7.94
CA LEU A 137 -1.99 -9.91 -7.38
C LEU A 137 -0.47 -9.82 -7.18
N ASN A 138 0.25 -9.26 -8.16
CA ASN A 138 1.67 -9.01 -8.03
C ASN A 138 1.98 -8.05 -6.87
N ALA A 139 1.22 -6.97 -6.73
CA ALA A 139 1.40 -6.02 -5.63
C ALA A 139 1.17 -6.67 -4.25
N ILE A 140 0.15 -7.52 -4.11
CA ILE A 140 -0.12 -8.28 -2.89
C ILE A 140 1.05 -9.24 -2.59
N ALA A 141 1.47 -10.04 -3.58
CA ALA A 141 2.57 -10.97 -3.41
C ALA A 141 3.88 -10.25 -3.04
N TRP A 142 4.21 -9.16 -3.73
CA TRP A 142 5.38 -8.34 -3.45
C TRP A 142 5.37 -7.77 -2.04
N GLY A 143 4.22 -7.23 -1.59
CA GLY A 143 4.05 -6.72 -0.23
C GLY A 143 4.41 -7.76 0.84
N ILE A 144 4.05 -9.02 0.62
CA ILE A 144 4.38 -10.12 1.53
C ILE A 144 5.89 -10.43 1.49
N VAL A 145 6.46 -10.65 0.29
CA VAL A 145 7.87 -11.10 0.17
C VAL A 145 8.89 -9.99 0.44
N ALA A 146 8.50 -8.73 0.30
CA ALA A 146 9.30 -7.56 0.66
C ALA A 146 9.15 -7.16 2.14
N GLY A 147 8.11 -7.66 2.81
CA GLY A 147 7.84 -7.40 4.23
C GLY A 147 8.96 -7.87 5.18
N ARG A 148 8.99 -7.26 6.36
CA ARG A 148 9.87 -7.69 7.47
C ARG A 148 9.17 -8.75 8.31
N GLY A 149 9.93 -9.58 9.01
CA GLY A 149 9.38 -10.63 9.86
C GLY A 149 8.96 -11.88 9.08
N GLU A 150 8.13 -12.70 9.76
CA GLU A 150 7.54 -13.92 9.22
C GLU A 150 6.66 -13.60 8.01
N LYS A 151 6.70 -14.46 6.99
CA LYS A 151 6.04 -14.24 5.71
C LYS A 151 5.03 -15.33 5.46
N ASP A 152 3.83 -14.91 5.10
CA ASP A 152 2.79 -15.81 4.58
C ASP A 152 3.14 -16.22 3.14
N LEU A 153 4.11 -17.13 3.02
CA LEU A 153 4.64 -17.57 1.72
C LEU A 153 3.59 -18.34 0.92
N ASP A 154 2.54 -18.88 1.56
CA ASP A 154 1.47 -19.59 0.87
C ASP A 154 0.52 -18.61 0.18
N SER A 155 0.12 -17.53 0.86
CA SER A 155 -0.61 -16.43 0.21
C SER A 155 0.22 -15.76 -0.88
N ALA A 156 1.52 -15.53 -0.63
CA ALA A 156 2.41 -14.94 -1.63
C ALA A 156 2.54 -15.82 -2.88
N MET A 157 2.71 -17.14 -2.69
CA MET A 157 2.77 -18.11 -3.78
C MET A 157 1.47 -18.11 -4.60
N LYS A 158 0.31 -18.18 -3.93
CA LYS A 158 -1.00 -18.18 -4.60
C LYS A 158 -1.19 -16.94 -5.47
N ALA A 159 -0.86 -15.77 -4.95
CA ALA A 159 -1.00 -14.51 -5.67
C ALA A 159 0.00 -14.39 -6.83
N ALA A 160 1.28 -14.66 -6.59
CA ALA A 160 2.34 -14.56 -7.60
C ALA A 160 2.13 -15.56 -8.75
N GLN A 161 1.74 -16.80 -8.45
CA GLN A 161 1.50 -17.82 -9.47
C GLN A 161 0.34 -17.43 -10.39
N ARG A 162 -0.77 -16.91 -9.80
CA ARG A 162 -1.92 -16.44 -10.58
C ARG A 162 -1.56 -15.22 -11.43
N ALA A 163 -0.75 -14.29 -10.90
CA ALA A 163 -0.27 -13.15 -11.67
C ALA A 163 0.56 -13.59 -12.90
N VAL A 164 1.49 -14.53 -12.72
CA VAL A 164 2.30 -15.09 -13.82
C VAL A 164 1.46 -15.85 -14.85
N GLU A 165 0.44 -16.58 -14.40
CA GLU A 165 -0.54 -17.22 -15.30
C GLU A 165 -1.25 -16.20 -16.19
N LEU A 166 -1.82 -15.14 -15.58
CA LEU A 166 -2.58 -14.11 -16.28
C LEU A 166 -1.73 -13.30 -17.26
N THR A 167 -0.44 -13.11 -16.96
CA THR A 167 0.50 -12.43 -17.87
C THR A 167 1.15 -13.39 -18.87
N GLU A 168 0.80 -14.69 -18.84
CA GLU A 168 1.41 -15.74 -19.65
C GLU A 168 2.95 -15.75 -19.57
N SER A 169 3.50 -15.41 -18.40
CA SER A 169 4.95 -15.25 -18.18
C SER A 169 5.64 -14.21 -19.07
N LYS A 170 4.92 -13.17 -19.52
CA LYS A 170 5.46 -12.12 -20.42
C LYS A 170 5.82 -10.81 -19.71
N GLU A 171 5.64 -10.74 -18.39
CA GLU A 171 5.99 -9.57 -17.58
C GLU A 171 7.14 -9.92 -16.62
N GLY A 172 8.25 -9.17 -16.70
CA GLY A 172 9.43 -9.43 -15.86
C GLY A 172 9.13 -9.22 -14.37
N ALA A 173 8.32 -8.22 -14.04
CA ALA A 173 7.94 -7.92 -12.66
C ALA A 173 7.15 -9.05 -11.98
N THR A 174 6.24 -9.75 -12.66
CA THR A 174 5.49 -10.87 -12.03
C THR A 174 6.37 -12.10 -11.85
N LEU A 175 7.29 -12.35 -12.79
CA LEU A 175 8.29 -13.41 -12.68
C LEU A 175 9.29 -13.14 -11.56
N ASP A 176 9.79 -11.91 -11.38
CA ASP A 176 10.69 -11.53 -10.27
C ASP A 176 10.03 -11.78 -8.91
N THR A 177 8.75 -11.40 -8.76
CA THR A 177 8.02 -11.65 -7.52
C THR A 177 7.85 -13.16 -7.25
N LEU A 178 7.47 -13.96 -8.25
CA LEU A 178 7.34 -15.41 -8.08
C LEU A 178 8.69 -16.06 -7.78
N ALA A 179 9.76 -15.64 -8.47
CA ALA A 179 11.12 -16.09 -8.21
C ALA A 179 11.53 -15.81 -6.75
N ARG A 180 11.18 -14.65 -6.22
CA ARG A 180 11.43 -14.30 -4.82
C ARG A 180 10.65 -15.17 -3.83
N VAL A 181 9.43 -15.60 -4.16
CA VAL A 181 8.69 -16.58 -3.35
C VAL A 181 9.46 -17.91 -3.27
N TYR A 182 9.90 -18.45 -4.42
CA TYR A 182 10.68 -19.69 -4.46
C TYR A 182 12.01 -19.57 -3.70
N PHE A 183 12.71 -18.44 -3.87
CA PHE A 183 13.95 -18.17 -3.14
C PHE A 183 13.74 -18.21 -1.62
N LEU A 184 12.67 -17.58 -1.12
CA LEU A 184 12.34 -17.59 0.31
C LEU A 184 11.92 -18.98 0.80
N LYS A 185 11.34 -19.82 -0.07
CA LYS A 185 11.05 -21.25 0.20
C LYS A 185 12.27 -22.16 0.06
N GLN A 186 13.47 -21.62 -0.19
CA GLN A 186 14.74 -22.33 -0.40
C GLN A 186 14.79 -23.20 -1.66
N ASP A 187 13.85 -23.03 -2.59
CA ASP A 187 13.93 -23.62 -3.94
C ASP A 187 14.71 -22.67 -4.84
N LEU A 188 16.05 -22.74 -4.70
CA LEU A 188 16.95 -21.81 -5.38
C LEU A 188 16.99 -22.03 -6.89
N ASP A 189 16.83 -23.27 -7.35
CA ASP A 189 16.88 -23.62 -8.77
C ASP A 189 15.68 -23.01 -9.51
N THR A 190 14.47 -23.22 -9.00
CA THR A 190 13.25 -22.61 -9.58
C THR A 190 13.30 -21.08 -9.50
N ALA A 191 13.79 -20.54 -8.38
CA ALA A 191 13.99 -19.10 -8.23
C ALA A 191 14.92 -18.52 -9.30
N LEU A 192 16.06 -19.17 -9.56
CA LEU A 192 17.01 -18.71 -10.57
C LEU A 192 16.43 -18.83 -11.98
N GLU A 193 15.72 -19.91 -12.31
CA GLU A 193 15.10 -20.08 -13.63
C GLU A 193 14.10 -18.95 -13.93
N LEU A 194 13.20 -18.67 -12.99
CA LEU A 194 12.21 -17.60 -13.14
C LEU A 194 12.88 -16.22 -13.19
N GLN A 195 13.90 -15.99 -12.37
CA GLN A 195 14.63 -14.73 -12.35
C GLN A 195 15.43 -14.50 -13.64
N ALA A 196 15.95 -15.57 -14.26
CA ALA A 196 16.61 -15.51 -15.56
C ALA A 196 15.63 -15.00 -16.63
N LYS A 197 14.42 -15.59 -16.69
CA LYS A 197 13.36 -15.15 -17.61
C LYS A 197 12.96 -13.71 -17.36
N ALA A 198 12.82 -13.31 -16.09
CA ALA A 198 12.54 -11.92 -15.73
C ALA A 198 13.63 -10.96 -16.26
N PHE A 199 14.90 -11.34 -16.12
CA PHE A 199 16.05 -10.56 -16.60
C PHE A 199 16.13 -10.51 -18.13
N GLU A 200 15.78 -11.59 -18.83
CA GLU A 200 15.70 -11.61 -20.30
C GLU A 200 14.65 -10.65 -20.84
N LEU A 201 13.49 -10.55 -20.16
CA LEU A 201 12.42 -9.62 -20.55
C LEU A 201 12.76 -8.16 -20.23
N GLU A 202 13.46 -7.90 -19.12
CA GLU A 202 13.77 -6.55 -18.63
C GLU A 202 15.26 -6.38 -18.25
N PRO A 203 16.20 -6.48 -19.20
CA PRO A 203 17.64 -6.50 -18.89
C PRO A 203 18.18 -5.18 -18.30
N GLU A 204 17.50 -4.07 -18.57
CA GLU A 204 17.85 -2.73 -18.04
C GLU A 204 17.29 -2.49 -16.63
N ASN A 205 16.41 -3.36 -16.14
CA ASN A 205 15.84 -3.26 -14.80
C ASN A 205 16.87 -3.66 -13.75
N ARG A 206 17.44 -2.64 -13.08
CA ARG A 206 18.51 -2.82 -12.09
C ARG A 206 18.12 -3.75 -10.93
N THR A 207 16.85 -3.73 -10.52
CA THR A 207 16.36 -4.57 -9.43
C THR A 207 16.35 -6.03 -9.84
N ILE A 208 15.77 -6.33 -11.00
CA ILE A 208 15.72 -7.70 -11.55
C ILE A 208 17.13 -8.24 -11.78
N LYS A 209 18.02 -7.42 -12.32
CA LYS A 209 19.44 -7.77 -12.50
C LYS A 209 20.14 -8.07 -11.16
N ALA A 210 19.90 -7.26 -10.13
CA ALA A 210 20.49 -7.47 -8.82
C ALA A 210 19.99 -8.77 -8.16
N SER A 211 18.68 -9.05 -8.23
CA SER A 211 18.09 -10.30 -7.76
C SER A 211 18.67 -11.51 -8.51
N PHE A 212 18.83 -11.43 -9.83
CA PHE A 212 19.44 -12.49 -10.65
C PHE A 212 20.86 -12.84 -10.19
N GLU A 213 21.73 -11.84 -10.05
CA GLU A 213 23.10 -12.06 -9.59
C GLU A 213 23.15 -12.53 -8.12
N MET A 214 22.22 -12.07 -7.29
CA MET A 214 22.11 -12.55 -5.90
C MET A 214 21.76 -14.04 -5.84
N TYR A 215 20.77 -14.50 -6.63
CA TYR A 215 20.35 -15.90 -6.64
C TYR A 215 21.45 -16.82 -7.17
N LYS A 216 22.18 -16.40 -8.22
CA LYS A 216 23.36 -17.15 -8.71
C LYS A 216 24.39 -17.37 -7.61
N ARG A 217 24.75 -16.31 -6.88
CA ARG A 217 25.71 -16.39 -5.77
C ARG A 217 25.22 -17.29 -4.63
N ALA A 218 23.91 -17.26 -4.34
CA ALA A 218 23.33 -18.12 -3.30
C ALA A 218 23.46 -19.61 -3.65
N ILE A 219 23.20 -19.98 -4.91
CA ILE A 219 23.37 -21.37 -5.39
C ILE A 219 24.83 -21.80 -5.36
N GLU A 220 25.75 -20.94 -5.82
CA GLU A 220 27.19 -21.23 -5.77
C GLU A 220 27.67 -21.44 -4.33
N ALA A 221 27.22 -20.61 -3.39
CA ALA A 221 27.53 -20.74 -1.98
C ALA A 221 26.98 -22.05 -1.38
N ALA A 222 25.73 -22.41 -1.71
CA ALA A 222 25.11 -23.65 -1.24
C ALA A 222 25.89 -24.89 -1.70
N LYS A 223 26.25 -24.95 -3.00
CA LYS A 223 27.06 -26.04 -3.57
C LYS A 223 28.46 -26.15 -2.92
N ALA A 224 29.07 -25.01 -2.58
CA ALA A 224 30.36 -25.00 -1.93
C ALA A 224 30.32 -25.52 -0.48
N VAL A 225 29.18 -25.40 0.22
CA VAL A 225 28.97 -25.98 1.55
C VAL A 225 28.76 -27.49 1.45
N GLU A 226 27.87 -27.95 0.57
CA GLU A 226 27.61 -29.38 0.34
C GLU A 226 28.89 -30.13 -0.08
N GLY A 227 29.70 -29.52 -0.95
CA GLY A 227 30.97 -30.09 -1.37
C GLY A 227 32.03 -30.18 -0.26
N LYS A 228 31.91 -29.39 0.82
CA LYS A 228 32.79 -29.48 2.00
C LYS A 228 32.31 -30.52 2.99
N GLU A 229 31.00 -30.65 3.20
CA GLU A 229 30.41 -31.67 4.08
C GLU A 229 30.55 -33.10 3.49
N ALA A 230 30.62 -33.23 2.16
CA ALA A 230 30.82 -34.50 1.48
C ALA A 230 32.26 -35.05 1.55
N VAL A 231 33.23 -34.28 2.07
CA VAL A 231 34.59 -34.75 2.33
C VAL A 231 34.66 -35.24 3.78
N PRO A 232 34.62 -36.55 4.07
CA PRO A 232 34.82 -37.01 5.44
C PRO A 232 36.24 -36.64 5.86
N GLU A 233 36.38 -36.00 7.03
CA GLU A 233 37.66 -35.85 7.73
C GLU A 233 38.31 -37.23 7.84
N LYS A 234 39.26 -37.51 6.96
CA LYS A 234 40.27 -38.52 7.20
C LYS A 234 41.37 -37.84 7.99
N GLU A 235 41.38 -38.06 9.31
CA GLU A 235 42.58 -38.33 10.11
C GLU A 235 42.22 -38.78 11.53
#